data_AF-A0AAW4YCJ5-F1
#
_entry.id   AF-A0AAW4YCJ5-F1
#
_cell.length_a   1.000
_cell.length_b   1.000
_cell.length_c   1.000
_cell.angle_alpha   90.00
_cell.angle_beta   90.00
_cell.angle_gamma   90.00
#
_symmetry.space_group_name_H-M   'P 1'
#
loop_
_entity.id
_entity.type
_entity.pdbx_description
1 polymer ?
#
loop_
_entity_poly.entity_id
_entity_poly.type
_entity_poly.pdbx_seq_one_letter_code
_entity_poly.pdbx_strand_id
1 'polypeptide(L)'
;GTFRVRGDVVEIFPASKEELCIRVEFFGDEIDRIREVNYLTGEVLKEREHFAIFPASHFVTREEKMKVAIERIEKELEERLKELRDENKLLEAQRLEQRTNYDLEMMREMGFCSG
;
A
#
# COMPACT_ATOMS: atom_id res chain seq x y z
N GLY A 1 -5.39 3.83 9.06
CA GLY A 1 -5.28 3.33 7.68
C GLY A 1 -5.44 1.82 7.60
N THR A 2 -6.41 1.27 8.32
CA THR A 2 -6.70 -0.18 8.39
C THR A 2 -8.22 -0.35 8.34
N PHE A 3 -8.72 -1.59 8.28
CA PHE A 3 -10.14 -1.86 8.42
C PHE A 3 -10.36 -3.17 9.19
N ARG A 4 -11.56 -3.34 9.75
CA ARG A 4 -12.01 -4.59 10.39
C ARG A 4 -13.41 -4.95 9.91
N VAL A 5 -13.71 -6.25 9.92
CA VAL A 5 -15.01 -6.79 9.49
C VAL A 5 -15.65 -7.59 10.62
N ARG A 6 -16.95 -7.40 10.83
CA ARG A 6 -17.76 -8.12 11.82
C ARG A 6 -19.16 -8.38 11.24
N GLY A 7 -19.36 -9.59 10.69
CA GLY A 7 -20.60 -9.90 9.97
C GLY A 7 -20.80 -8.92 8.82
N ASP A 8 -21.97 -8.27 8.77
CA ASP A 8 -22.35 -7.32 7.74
C ASP A 8 -21.81 -5.89 8.01
N VAL A 9 -20.86 -5.74 8.93
CA VAL A 9 -20.30 -4.44 9.30
C VAL A 9 -18.83 -4.37 8.94
N VAL A 10 -18.46 -3.37 8.14
CA VAL A 10 -17.08 -3.00 7.84
C VAL A 10 -16.77 -1.69 8.54
N GLU A 11 -15.74 -1.67 9.37
CA GLU A 11 -15.24 -0.44 9.98
C GLU A 11 -13.87 -0.08 9.42
N ILE A 12 -13.79 1.12 8.87
CA ILE A 12 -12.63 1.64 8.16
C ILE A 12 -12.02 2.73 9.01
N PHE A 13 -10.72 2.64 9.28
CA PHE A 13 -9.95 3.60 10.07
C PHE A 13 -9.14 4.44 9.09
N PRO A 14 -9.59 5.66 8.73
CA PRO A 14 -8.87 6.51 7.78
C PRO A 14 -7.45 6.77 8.26
N ALA A 15 -6.49 6.95 7.34
CA ALA A 15 -5.14 7.39 7.73
C ALA A 15 -5.12 8.84 8.25
N SER A 16 -6.12 9.64 7.90
CA SER A 16 -6.21 11.06 8.22
C SER A 16 -6.94 11.39 9.53
N LYS A 17 -7.47 10.40 10.25
CA LYS A 17 -8.28 10.61 11.46
C LYS A 17 -7.82 9.65 12.55
N GLU A 18 -7.42 10.20 13.69
CA GLU A 18 -6.83 9.42 14.79
C GLU A 18 -7.85 8.75 15.69
N GLU A 19 -9.07 9.29 15.85
CA GLU A 19 -10.06 8.80 16.83
C GLU A 19 -11.40 8.34 16.23
N LEU A 20 -11.54 8.42 14.90
CA LEU A 20 -12.78 8.17 14.19
C LEU A 20 -12.64 7.01 13.21
N CYS A 21 -13.59 6.07 13.26
CA CYS A 21 -13.79 5.10 12.20
C CYS A 21 -15.08 5.38 11.44
N ILE A 22 -15.11 4.94 10.19
CA ILE A 22 -16.28 4.94 9.33
C ILE A 22 -16.86 3.54 9.37
N ARG A 23 -18.04 3.41 9.96
CA ARG A 23 -18.79 2.15 10.00
C ARG A 23 -19.73 2.11 8.80
N VAL A 24 -19.57 1.08 7.97
CA VAL A 24 -20.42 0.76 6.84
C VAL A 24 -21.18 -0.51 7.18
N GLU A 25 -22.50 -0.40 7.28
CA GLU A 25 -23.42 -1.52 7.55
C GLU A 25 -24.04 -1.98 6.23
N PHE A 26 -23.98 -3.27 5.95
CA PHE A 26 -24.46 -3.89 4.72
C PHE A 26 -25.76 -4.66 4.95
N PHE A 27 -26.56 -4.78 3.89
CA PHE A 27 -27.66 -5.72 3.77
C PHE A 27 -27.47 -6.52 2.48
N GLY A 28 -26.81 -7.66 2.57
CA GLY A 28 -26.31 -8.39 1.41
C GLY A 28 -25.27 -7.55 0.67
N ASP A 29 -25.55 -7.21 -0.59
CA ASP A 29 -24.64 -6.46 -1.47
C ASP A 29 -24.93 -4.94 -1.48
N GLU A 30 -25.90 -4.47 -0.68
CA GLU A 30 -26.26 -3.05 -0.57
C GLU A 30 -25.72 -2.44 0.73
N ILE A 31 -25.28 -1.18 0.65
CA ILE A 31 -24.94 -0.38 1.84
C ILE A 31 -26.26 0.09 2.46
N ASP A 32 -26.58 -0.38 3.67
CA ASP A 32 -27.74 0.09 4.44
C ASP A 32 -27.44 1.46 5.05
N ARG A 33 -26.29 1.60 5.75
CA ARG A 33 -25.94 2.83 6.49
C ARG A 33 -24.44 3.11 6.54
N ILE A 34 -24.10 4.39 6.60
CA ILE A 34 -22.72 4.87 6.84
C ILE A 34 -22.72 5.78 8.07
N ARG A 35 -21.87 5.50 9.05
CA ARG A 35 -21.77 6.24 10.32
C ARG A 35 -20.32 6.62 10.65
N GLU A 36 -20.14 7.83 11.15
CA GLU A 36 -18.91 8.22 11.86
C GLU A 36 -19.04 7.81 13.32
N VAL A 37 -18.08 7.01 13.79
CA VAL A 37 -18.08 6.41 15.12
C VAL A 37 -16.76 6.70 15.81
N ASN A 38 -16.81 7.07 17.09
CA ASN A 38 -15.62 7.07 17.93
C ASN A 38 -15.24 5.61 18.23
N TYR A 39 -14.10 5.14 17.73
CA TYR A 39 -13.80 3.71 17.80
C TYR A 39 -13.35 3.24 19.20
N LEU A 40 -13.01 4.17 20.11
CA LEU A 40 -12.67 3.85 21.50
C LEU A 40 -13.94 3.68 22.34
N THR A 41 -14.89 4.61 22.23
CA THR A 41 -16.12 4.60 23.04
C THR A 41 -17.27 3.83 22.38
N GLY A 42 -17.24 3.66 21.06
CA GLY A 42 -18.33 3.10 20.27
C GLY A 42 -19.48 4.07 19.99
N GLU A 43 -19.36 5.33 20.41
CA GLU A 43 -20.37 6.37 20.22
C GLU A 43 -20.55 6.70 18.73
N VAL A 44 -21.81 6.70 18.28
CA VAL A 44 -22.18 7.15 16.93
C VAL A 44 -22.29 8.67 16.95
N LEU A 45 -21.41 9.34 16.21
CA LEU A 45 -21.36 10.80 16.17
C LEU A 45 -22.28 11.36 15.09
N LYS A 46 -22.29 10.72 13.92
CA LYS A 46 -23.04 11.22 12.76
C LYS A 46 -23.35 10.13 11.76
N GLU A 47 -24.52 10.21 11.14
CA GLU A 47 -24.90 9.42 9.97
C GLU A 47 -24.61 10.20 8.68
N ARG A 48 -24.17 9.50 7.63
CA ARG A 48 -23.72 10.07 6.36
C ARG A 48 -24.39 9.33 5.20
N GLU A 49 -24.76 10.08 4.17
CA GLU A 49 -25.21 9.50 2.89
C GLU A 49 -24.03 9.12 1.99
N HIS A 50 -22.89 9.80 2.13
CA HIS A 50 -21.67 9.52 1.38
C HIS A 50 -20.43 9.75 2.24
N PHE A 51 -19.36 9.02 1.93
CA PHE A 51 -18.04 9.23 2.53
C PHE A 51 -16.93 8.90 1.51
N ALA A 52 -15.91 9.74 1.41
CA ALA A 52 -14.76 9.52 0.53
C ALA A 52 -13.60 8.90 1.30
N ILE A 53 -13.14 7.72 0.88
CA ILE A 53 -11.97 7.06 1.45
C ILE A 53 -10.77 7.35 0.56
N PHE A 54 -9.81 8.10 1.10
CA PHE A 54 -8.57 8.40 0.41
C PHE A 54 -7.52 7.31 0.68
N PRO A 55 -6.53 7.16 -0.22
CA PRO A 55 -5.41 6.25 -0.01
C PRO A 55 -4.72 6.47 1.34
N ALA A 56 -4.31 5.38 1.99
CA ALA A 56 -3.57 5.44 3.24
C ALA A 56 -2.09 5.84 3.07
N SER A 57 -1.63 5.95 1.82
CA SER A 57 -0.29 6.40 1.44
C SER A 57 -0.38 7.40 0.29
N HIS A 58 0.54 8.37 0.26
CA HIS A 58 0.66 9.32 -0.85
C HIS A 58 1.33 8.71 -2.09
N PHE A 59 1.98 7.55 -1.96
CA PHE A 59 2.78 6.91 -3.02
C PHE A 59 2.16 5.59 -3.49
N VAL A 60 0.87 5.62 -3.84
CA VAL A 60 0.19 4.43 -4.39
C VAL A 60 0.43 4.34 -5.89
N THR A 61 1.05 3.24 -6.31
CA THR A 61 1.25 2.91 -7.73
C THR A 61 0.34 1.74 -8.11
N ARG A 62 -0.33 1.83 -9.27
CA ARG A 62 -1.14 0.72 -9.80
C ARG A 62 -0.24 -0.44 -10.21
N GLU A 63 -0.71 -1.67 -10.06
CA GLU A 63 0.03 -2.89 -10.38
C GLU A 63 0.60 -2.89 -11.81
N GLU A 64 -0.17 -2.42 -12.80
CA GLU A 64 0.27 -2.30 -14.20
C GLU A 64 1.51 -1.42 -14.36
N LYS A 65 1.53 -0.26 -13.67
CA LYS A 65 2.68 0.65 -13.68
C LYS A 65 3.86 0.03 -12.92
N MET A 66 3.59 -0.73 -11.86
CA MET A 66 4.62 -1.42 -11.09
C MET A 66 5.36 -2.45 -11.95
N LYS A 67 4.64 -3.27 -12.73
CA LYS A 67 5.22 -4.27 -13.63
C LYS A 67 6.19 -3.64 -14.64
N VAL A 68 5.76 -2.56 -15.29
CA VAL A 68 6.60 -1.82 -16.24
C VAL A 68 7.82 -1.18 -15.55
N ALA A 69 7.66 -0.70 -14.31
CA ALA A 69 8.77 -0.14 -13.55
C ALA A 69 9.81 -1.19 -13.16
N ILE A 70 9.37 -2.37 -12.72
CA ILE A 70 10.23 -3.51 -12.37
C ILE A 70 11.10 -3.91 -13.56
N GLU A 71 10.52 -4.09 -14.75
CA GLU A 71 11.28 -4.43 -15.96
C GLU A 71 12.36 -3.39 -16.30
N ARG A 72 12.07 -2.10 -16.08
CA ARG A 72 13.04 -1.02 -16.30
C ARG A 72 14.17 -1.04 -15.28
N ILE A 73 13.85 -1.28 -14.00
CA ILE A 73 14.83 -1.38 -12.93
C ILE A 73 15.76 -2.58 -13.16
N GLU A 74 15.22 -3.72 -13.59
CA GLU A 74 16.03 -4.90 -13.93
C GLU A 74 16.99 -4.61 -15.08
N LYS A 75 16.51 -3.94 -16.13
CA LYS A 75 17.36 -3.55 -17.26
C LYS A 75 18.47 -2.58 -16.83
N GLU A 76 18.15 -1.56 -16.03
CA GLU A 76 19.14 -0.61 -15.52
C GLU A 76 20.15 -1.30 -14.60
N LEU A 77 19.71 -2.25 -13.78
CA LEU A 77 20.57 -3.07 -12.93
C LEU A 77 21.57 -3.87 -13.78
N GLU A 78 21.11 -4.54 -14.85
CA GLU A 78 21.99 -5.29 -15.75
C GLU A 78 23.06 -4.41 -16.38
N GLU A 79 22.65 -3.23 -16.90
CA GLU A 79 23.56 -2.25 -17.49
C GLU A 79 24.60 -1.77 -16.45
N ARG A 80 24.15 -1.43 -15.24
CA ARG A 80 25.02 -0.90 -14.19
C ARG A 80 25.96 -1.94 -13.61
N LEU A 81 25.51 -3.19 -13.45
CA LEU A 81 26.36 -4.29 -12.99
C LEU A 81 27.46 -4.59 -14.00
N LYS A 82 27.17 -4.50 -15.30
CA LYS A 82 28.18 -4.65 -16.34
C LYS A 82 29.26 -3.57 -16.22
N GLU A 83 28.87 -2.30 -16.12
CA GLU A 83 29.81 -1.18 -15.94
C GLU A 83 30.71 -1.37 -14.70
N LEU A 84 30.13 -1.71 -13.55
CA LEU A 84 30.89 -1.91 -12.31
C LEU A 84 31.86 -3.09 -12.42
N ARG A 85 31.46 -4.19 -13.06
CA ARG A 85 32.31 -5.36 -13.28
C ARG A 85 33.45 -5.02 -14.26
N ASP A 86 33.17 -4.28 -15.33
CA ASP A 86 34.18 -3.81 -16.29
C ASP A 86 35.20 -2.86 -15.64
N GLU A 87 34.78 -2.08 -14.63
CA GLU A 87 35.65 -1.23 -13.81
C GLU A 87 36.37 -1.96 -12.66
N ASN A 88 36.24 -3.30 -12.55
CA ASN A 88 36.73 -4.11 -11.42
C ASN A 88 36.18 -3.72 -10.03
N LYS A 89 35.02 -3.04 -9.98
CA LYS A 89 34.29 -2.69 -8.74
C LYS A 89 33.37 -3.83 -8.29
N LEU A 90 33.98 -4.99 -8.00
CA LEU A 90 33.25 -6.24 -7.74
C LEU A 90 32.42 -6.20 -6.45
N LEU A 91 32.91 -5.52 -5.41
CA LEU A 91 32.19 -5.40 -4.14
C LEU A 91 30.95 -4.49 -4.28
N GLU A 92 31.08 -3.40 -5.01
CA GLU A 92 30.00 -2.47 -5.32
C GLU A 92 28.94 -3.15 -6.18
N ALA A 93 29.36 -3.93 -7.19
CA ALA A 93 28.45 -4.71 -8.02
C ALA A 93 27.66 -5.72 -7.17
N GLN A 94 28.34 -6.48 -6.30
CA GLN A 94 27.67 -7.44 -5.41
C GLN A 94 26.68 -6.75 -4.46
N ARG A 95 27.06 -5.60 -3.88
CA ARG A 95 26.20 -4.83 -2.98
C ARG A 95 24.94 -4.35 -3.69
N LEU A 96 25.10 -3.80 -4.89
CA LEU A 96 23.98 -3.32 -5.72
C LEU A 96 23.05 -4.47 -6.09
N GLU A 97 23.60 -5.56 -6.63
CA GLU A 97 22.84 -6.74 -7.06
C GLU A 97 22.01 -7.34 -5.91
N GLN A 98 22.61 -7.54 -4.74
CA GLN A 98 21.91 -8.11 -3.58
C GLN A 98 20.78 -7.20 -3.10
N ARG A 99 21.03 -5.90 -2.98
CA ARG A 99 20.02 -4.96 -2.48
C ARG A 99 18.88 -4.80 -3.47
N THR A 100 19.19 -4.56 -4.74
CA THR A 100 18.17 -4.32 -5.76
C THR A 100 17.30 -5.57 -5.98
N ASN A 101 17.86 -6.77 -5.98
CA ASN A 101 17.06 -7.99 -6.14
C ASN A 101 16.10 -8.22 -4.97
N TYR A 102 16.53 -7.97 -3.73
CA TYR A 102 15.64 -8.05 -2.57
C TYR A 102 14.50 -7.03 -2.66
N ASP A 103 14.82 -5.78 -3.03
CA ASP A 103 13.81 -4.73 -3.16
C ASP A 103 12.81 -5.05 -4.30
N LEU A 104 13.28 -5.62 -5.42
CA LEU A 104 12.43 -6.08 -6.52
C LEU A 104 11.50 -7.23 -6.09
N GLU A 105 11.96 -8.17 -5.28
CA GLU A 105 11.13 -9.26 -4.74
C GLU A 105 10.03 -8.70 -3.84
N MET A 106 10.38 -7.78 -2.93
CA MET A 106 9.42 -7.09 -2.08
C MET A 106 8.38 -6.30 -2.88
N MET A 107 8.78 -5.62 -3.96
CA MET A 107 7.86 -4.92 -4.85
C MET A 107 6.89 -5.86 -5.58
N ARG A 108 7.31 -7.08 -5.93
CA ARG A 108 6.46 -8.09 -6.59
C ARG A 108 5.46 -8.71 -5.63
N GLU A 109 5.89 -9.09 -4.44
CA GLU A 109 5.05 -9.81 -3.48
C GLU A 109 4.16 -8.87 -2.67
N MET A 110 4.72 -7.76 -2.19
CA MET A 110 4.07 -6.88 -1.22
C MET A 110 3.58 -5.58 -1.86
N GLY A 111 4.02 -5.26 -3.08
CA GLY A 111 3.69 -4.01 -3.77
C GLY A 111 4.47 -2.79 -3.27
N PHE A 112 5.45 -2.98 -2.38
CA PHE A 112 6.35 -1.94 -1.88
C PHE A 112 7.67 -2.54 -1.38
N CYS A 113 8.73 -1.75 -1.31
CA CYS A 113 10.00 -2.07 -0.66
C CYS A 113 10.43 -0.94 0.27
N SER A 114 11.38 -1.19 1.18
CA SER A 114 11.97 -0.13 1.99
C SER A 114 13.06 0.60 1.20
N GLY A 115 12.92 1.93 1.11
CA GLY A 115 13.91 2.82 0.49
C GLY A 115 15.24 2.82 1.23
#